data_AF-R8BH31-F1
#
_entry.id   AF-R8BH31-F1
#
_cell.length_a   1.000
_cell.length_b   1.000
_cell.length_c   1.000
_cell.angle_alpha   90.00
_cell.angle_beta   90.00
_cell.angle_gamma   90.00
#
_symmetry.space_group_name_H-M   'P 1'
#
loop_
_entity.id
_entity.type
_entity.pdbx_description
1 polymer ?
#
loop_
_entity_poly.entity_id
_entity_poly.type
_entity_poly.pdbx_seq_one_letter_code
_entity_poly.pdbx_strand_id
1 'polypeptide(L)'
;MGHEYVELKNTHAAIESYRRAVDVNRRDYRAWYGLGQTYEVLEMHTYALWYYKKAAGLRPWDGKMWMAIGSCLQKMGRERDGIKALKRALLADTYYDSTSSSFGSAGIDRAAPGHMDPEILLQIASMYDNLDEVDEAKAYMELCVAQEDGSLGDNLGDSVAIHNDSPGGASDDEDGGERNGGGDGTGVTAATSKARMWLARFAMRSGDYTTANRLATELCQDGQDVEEAKALIREARARLDPDQAGD
;
A
#
# COMPACT_ATOMS: atom_id res chain seq x y z
N MET A 1 22.56 -16.89 12.32
CA MET A 1 23.63 -16.04 12.88
C MET A 1 23.33 -14.55 12.76
N GLY A 2 23.36 -13.92 11.58
CA GLY A 2 23.12 -12.46 11.47
C GLY A 2 21.76 -11.99 12.01
N HIS A 3 20.67 -12.68 11.61
CA HIS A 3 19.30 -12.34 12.05
C HIS A 3 19.11 -12.53 13.57
N GLU A 4 19.70 -13.59 14.12
CA GLU A 4 19.65 -13.93 15.54
C GLU A 4 20.32 -12.84 16.42
N TYR A 5 21.42 -12.23 15.95
CA TYR A 5 22.03 -11.11 16.67
C TYR A 5 21.19 -9.82 16.65
N VAL A 6 20.41 -9.60 15.60
CA VAL A 6 19.45 -8.48 15.53
C VAL A 6 18.34 -8.68 16.54
N GLU A 7 17.80 -9.90 16.64
CA GLU A 7 16.77 -10.27 17.61
C GLU A 7 17.28 -10.14 19.06
N LEU A 8 18.56 -10.47 19.29
CA LEU A 8 19.23 -10.30 20.59
C LEU A 8 19.66 -8.85 20.90
N LYS A 9 19.27 -7.87 20.06
CA LYS A 9 19.68 -6.45 20.13
C LYS A 9 21.19 -6.22 20.16
N ASN A 10 22.00 -7.23 19.80
CA ASN A 10 23.44 -7.09 19.68
C ASN A 10 23.78 -6.62 18.25
N THR A 11 23.47 -5.35 17.99
CA THR A 11 23.62 -4.72 16.67
C THR A 11 25.08 -4.72 16.18
N HIS A 12 26.06 -4.63 17.08
CA HIS A 12 27.47 -4.64 16.71
C HIS A 12 27.93 -6.00 16.17
N ALA A 13 27.61 -7.09 16.87
CA ALA A 13 27.92 -8.45 16.41
C ALA A 13 27.13 -8.82 15.13
N ALA A 14 25.91 -8.30 14.99
CA ALA A 14 25.11 -8.48 13.77
C ALA A 14 25.80 -7.83 12.56
N ILE A 15 26.23 -6.56 12.68
CA ILE A 15 26.92 -5.85 11.60
C ILE A 15 28.20 -6.58 11.20
N GLU A 16 29.01 -7.04 12.16
CA GLU A 16 30.24 -7.76 11.86
C GLU A 16 29.95 -9.07 11.11
N SER A 17 28.94 -9.81 11.56
CA SER A 17 28.51 -11.07 10.93
C SER A 17 28.05 -10.85 9.49
N TYR A 18 27.21 -9.84 9.25
CA TYR A 18 26.74 -9.54 7.89
C TYR A 18 27.83 -8.95 7.00
N ARG A 19 28.77 -8.16 7.53
CA ARG A 19 29.94 -7.69 6.77
C ARG A 19 30.79 -8.84 6.27
N ARG A 20 31.09 -9.82 7.14
CA ARG A 20 31.78 -11.05 6.72
C ARG A 20 30.99 -11.81 5.66
N ALA A 21 29.67 -11.89 5.78
CA ALA A 21 28.83 -12.53 4.76
C ALA A 21 28.91 -11.82 3.40
N VAL A 22 28.89 -10.49 3.39
CA VAL A 22 29.07 -9.68 2.16
C VAL A 22 30.48 -9.85 1.58
N ASP A 23 31.52 -9.95 2.41
CA ASP A 23 32.88 -10.14 1.93
C ASP A 23 33.11 -11.53 1.33
N VAL A 24 32.45 -12.56 1.89
CA VAL A 24 32.44 -13.93 1.33
C VAL A 24 31.65 -13.97 0.02
N ASN A 25 30.46 -13.35 -0.03
CA ASN A 25 29.64 -13.29 -1.23
C ASN A 25 29.00 -11.92 -1.44
N ARG A 26 29.63 -11.10 -2.30
CA ARG A 26 29.12 -9.76 -2.64
C ARG A 26 27.80 -9.75 -3.40
N ARG A 27 27.37 -10.90 -3.95
CA ARG A 27 26.09 -11.05 -4.67
C ARG A 27 24.95 -11.56 -3.78
N ASP A 28 25.21 -11.80 -2.49
CA ASP A 28 24.15 -12.19 -1.56
C ASP A 28 23.31 -10.98 -1.13
N TYR A 29 22.14 -10.82 -1.72
CA TYR A 29 21.20 -9.75 -1.39
C TYR A 29 20.71 -9.81 0.06
N ARG A 30 20.67 -11.00 0.69
CA ARG A 30 20.18 -11.17 2.07
C ARG A 30 21.16 -10.55 3.06
N ALA A 31 22.46 -10.67 2.81
CA ALA A 31 23.47 -10.03 3.64
C ALA A 31 23.41 -8.51 3.54
N TRP A 32 23.19 -7.97 2.33
CA TRP A 32 22.97 -6.52 2.12
C TRP A 32 21.69 -6.03 2.81
N TYR A 33 20.60 -6.78 2.67
CA TYR A 33 19.32 -6.47 3.32
C TYR A 33 19.42 -6.52 4.85
N GLY A 34 20.09 -7.55 5.39
CA GLY A 34 20.36 -7.69 6.82
C GLY A 34 21.21 -6.56 7.39
N LEU A 35 22.20 -6.05 6.63
CA LEU A 35 22.89 -4.81 7.00
C LEU A 35 21.93 -3.62 7.04
N GLY A 36 21.09 -3.46 6.02
CA GLY A 36 20.05 -2.43 6.02
C GLY A 36 19.19 -2.46 7.28
N GLN A 37 18.67 -3.64 7.65
CA GLN A 37 17.86 -3.84 8.86
C GLN A 37 18.64 -3.51 10.13
N THR A 38 19.90 -3.93 10.23
CA THR A 38 20.72 -3.63 11.42
C THR A 38 20.95 -2.12 11.59
N TYR A 39 21.17 -1.39 10.49
CA TYR A 39 21.35 0.05 10.53
C TYR A 39 20.02 0.79 10.74
N GLU A 40 18.89 0.22 10.32
CA GLU A 40 17.57 0.75 10.63
C GLU A 40 17.25 0.64 12.13
N VAL A 41 17.60 -0.49 12.77
CA VAL A 41 17.48 -0.66 14.23
C VAL A 41 18.36 0.34 15.01
N LEU A 42 19.47 0.77 14.41
CA LEU A 42 20.33 1.82 14.97
C LEU A 42 19.85 3.24 14.64
N GLU A 43 18.68 3.40 14.01
CA GLU A 43 18.14 4.70 13.55
C GLU A 43 19.06 5.45 12.57
N MET A 44 20.04 4.74 11.98
CA MET A 44 20.97 5.28 11.00
C MET A 44 20.39 5.15 9.59
N HIS A 45 19.29 5.85 9.32
CA HIS A 45 18.49 5.68 8.09
C HIS A 45 19.25 5.97 6.80
N THR A 46 20.25 6.87 6.82
CA THR A 46 21.11 7.15 5.66
C THR A 46 21.96 5.95 5.25
N TYR A 47 22.52 5.24 6.23
CA TYR A 47 23.29 4.02 6.01
C TYR A 47 22.35 2.88 5.60
N ALA A 48 21.23 2.72 6.30
CA ALA A 48 20.22 1.71 5.97
C ALA A 48 19.79 1.83 4.50
N LEU A 49 19.45 3.05 4.05
CA LEU A 49 19.09 3.34 2.67
C LEU A 49 20.18 2.94 1.66
N TRP A 50 21.46 3.16 1.99
CA TRP A 50 22.56 2.78 1.11
C TRP A 50 22.66 1.26 0.95
N TYR A 51 22.56 0.50 2.05
CA TYR A 51 22.60 -0.96 2.02
C TYR A 51 21.36 -1.55 1.33
N TYR A 52 20.18 -1.00 1.58
CA TYR A 52 18.96 -1.41 0.88
C TYR A 52 19.01 -1.15 -0.62
N LYS A 53 19.57 -0.02 -1.06
CA LYS A 53 19.80 0.24 -2.50
C LYS A 53 20.75 -0.78 -3.13
N LYS A 54 21.75 -1.27 -2.40
CA LYS A 54 22.63 -2.36 -2.87
C LYS A 54 21.86 -3.66 -2.99
N ALA A 55 21.01 -4.00 -2.03
CA ALA A 55 20.14 -5.17 -2.09
C ALA A 55 19.15 -5.10 -3.27
N ALA A 56 18.48 -3.96 -3.44
CA ALA A 56 17.57 -3.71 -4.57
C ALA A 56 18.27 -3.75 -5.94
N GLY A 57 19.55 -3.36 -6.01
CA GLY A 57 20.34 -3.49 -7.24
C GLY A 57 20.60 -4.95 -7.64
N LEU A 58 20.62 -5.88 -6.68
CA LEU A 58 20.76 -7.32 -6.93
C LEU A 58 19.41 -7.99 -7.22
N ARG A 59 18.32 -7.47 -6.64
CA ARG A 59 16.94 -7.94 -6.83
C ARG A 59 16.02 -6.75 -7.16
N PRO A 60 16.04 -6.25 -8.41
CA PRO A 60 15.28 -5.04 -8.78
C PRO A 60 13.77 -5.26 -8.86
N TRP A 61 13.33 -6.52 -8.93
CA TRP A 61 11.93 -6.95 -9.04
C TRP A 61 11.36 -7.52 -7.73
N ASP A 62 12.08 -7.34 -6.61
CA ASP A 62 11.60 -7.77 -5.30
C ASP A 62 10.96 -6.58 -4.58
N GLY A 63 9.63 -6.60 -4.42
CA GLY A 63 8.86 -5.53 -3.78
C GLY A 63 9.32 -5.22 -2.35
N LYS A 64 9.78 -6.23 -1.61
CA LYS A 64 10.27 -6.08 -0.22
C LYS A 64 11.47 -5.14 -0.12
N MET A 65 12.35 -5.17 -1.12
CA MET A 65 13.53 -4.29 -1.15
C MET A 65 13.10 -2.83 -1.33
N TRP A 66 12.13 -2.59 -2.21
CA TRP A 66 11.61 -1.25 -2.50
C TRP A 66 10.76 -0.70 -1.36
N MET A 67 10.01 -1.56 -0.67
CA MET A 67 9.28 -1.24 0.55
C MET A 67 10.23 -0.76 1.65
N ALA A 68 11.34 -1.48 1.90
CA ALA A 68 12.34 -1.08 2.88
C ALA A 68 13.02 0.27 2.53
N ILE A 69 13.28 0.51 1.24
CA ILE A 69 13.78 1.81 0.74
C ILE A 69 12.75 2.92 1.01
N GLY A 70 11.47 2.68 0.69
CA GLY A 70 10.38 3.62 0.90
C GLY A 70 10.21 4.01 2.37
N SER A 71 10.17 3.02 3.27
CA SER A 71 10.12 3.22 4.71
C SER A 71 11.31 4.02 5.25
N CYS A 72 12.53 3.71 4.80
CA CYS A 72 13.72 4.49 5.17
C CYS A 72 13.62 5.95 4.69
N LEU A 73 13.13 6.18 3.46
CA LEU A 73 12.97 7.53 2.92
C LEU A 73 11.90 8.32 3.67
N GLN A 74 10.82 7.67 4.11
CA GLN A 74 9.81 8.27 4.98
C GLN A 74 10.43 8.77 6.28
N LYS A 75 11.18 7.91 6.98
CA LYS A 75 11.85 8.25 8.25
C LYS A 75 12.88 9.36 8.10
N MET A 76 13.40 9.56 6.89
CA MET A 76 14.29 10.67 6.55
C MET A 76 13.56 11.97 6.16
N GLY A 77 12.22 11.99 6.15
CA GLY A 77 11.41 13.12 5.69
C GLY A 77 11.46 13.35 4.18
N ARG A 78 11.92 12.37 3.40
CA ARG A 78 12.02 12.43 1.93
C ARG A 78 10.80 11.81 1.27
N GLU A 79 9.62 12.35 1.59
CA GLU A 79 8.32 11.79 1.23
C GLU A 79 8.19 11.51 -0.28
N ARG A 80 8.52 12.47 -1.14
CA ARG A 80 8.42 12.31 -2.60
C ARG A 80 9.28 11.17 -3.17
N ASP A 81 10.45 10.94 -2.59
CA ASP A 81 11.31 9.83 -3.02
C ASP A 81 10.81 8.50 -2.45
N GLY A 82 10.27 8.53 -1.23
CA GLY A 82 9.63 7.38 -0.58
C GLY A 82 8.43 6.88 -1.38
N ILE A 83 7.54 7.79 -1.78
CA ILE A 83 6.37 7.50 -2.63
C ILE A 83 6.82 6.81 -3.93
N LYS A 84 7.85 7.31 -4.62
CA LYS A 84 8.37 6.68 -5.84
C LYS A 84 8.89 5.27 -5.60
N ALA A 85 9.55 5.03 -4.47
CA ALA A 85 10.03 3.71 -4.10
C ALA A 85 8.88 2.74 -3.78
N LEU A 86 7.86 3.19 -3.05
CA LEU A 86 6.69 2.37 -2.71
C LEU A 86 5.81 2.06 -3.93
N LYS A 87 5.60 3.02 -4.84
CA LYS A 87 4.93 2.74 -6.13
C LYS A 87 5.69 1.69 -6.94
N ARG A 88 7.02 1.70 -6.88
CA ARG A 88 7.84 0.66 -7.50
C ARG A 88 7.72 -0.69 -6.80
N ALA A 89 7.50 -0.72 -5.48
CA ALA A 89 7.21 -1.96 -4.76
C ALA A 89 5.90 -2.59 -5.25
N LEU A 90 4.83 -1.79 -5.37
CA LEU A 90 3.54 -2.25 -5.91
C LEU A 90 3.67 -2.83 -7.32
N LEU A 91 4.42 -2.16 -8.20
CA LEU A 91 4.66 -2.65 -9.56
C LEU A 91 5.52 -3.92 -9.60
N ALA A 92 6.44 -4.09 -8.65
CA ALA A 92 7.27 -5.28 -8.58
C ALA A 92 6.45 -6.51 -8.16
N ASP A 93 5.53 -6.34 -7.21
CA ASP A 93 4.67 -7.43 -6.73
C ASP A 93 3.66 -7.86 -7.79
N THR A 94 3.05 -6.93 -8.54
CA THR A 94 2.13 -7.27 -9.65
C THR A 94 2.84 -7.96 -10.82
N TYR A 95 4.11 -7.63 -11.06
CA TYR A 95 4.93 -8.32 -12.07
C TYR A 95 5.32 -9.74 -11.63
N TYR A 96 5.61 -9.94 -10.34
CA TYR A 96 5.98 -11.25 -9.81
C TYR A 96 4.80 -12.22 -9.74
N ASP A 97 3.61 -11.71 -9.39
CA ASP A 97 2.38 -12.50 -9.35
C ASP A 97 1.98 -12.97 -10.76
N SER A 98 1.90 -12.06 -11.73
CA SER A 98 1.59 -12.38 -13.14
C SER A 98 2.58 -13.36 -13.80
N THR A 99 3.86 -13.32 -13.41
CA THR A 99 4.86 -14.28 -13.90
C THR A 99 4.76 -15.64 -13.19
N SER A 100 4.25 -15.68 -11.96
CA SER A 100 4.02 -16.92 -11.19
C SER A 100 2.74 -17.64 -11.63
N SER A 101 1.74 -16.91 -12.13
CA SER A 101 0.52 -17.48 -12.72
C SER A 101 0.72 -17.97 -14.16
N SER A 102 1.78 -17.56 -14.86
CA SER A 102 1.98 -17.81 -16.30
C SER A 102 3.20 -18.68 -16.62
N PHE A 103 3.17 -19.95 -16.22
CA PHE A 103 3.84 -21.03 -16.98
C PHE A 103 2.95 -21.54 -18.13
N GLY A 104 2.07 -20.69 -18.66
CA GLY A 104 1.18 -21.03 -19.77
C GLY A 104 0.20 -19.92 -20.12
N SER A 105 0.68 -18.81 -20.69
CA SER A 105 0.09 -18.19 -21.89
C SER A 105 0.73 -16.82 -22.13
N ALA A 106 1.18 -16.59 -23.34
CA ALA A 106 1.70 -15.32 -23.81
C ALA A 106 0.53 -14.36 -24.09
N GLY A 107 0.52 -13.23 -23.39
CA GLY A 107 -0.35 -12.09 -23.67
C GLY A 107 0.08 -10.92 -22.81
N ILE A 108 0.63 -9.87 -23.42
CA ILE A 108 0.83 -8.56 -22.78
C ILE A 108 -0.55 -7.89 -22.75
N ASP A 109 -1.46 -8.44 -21.97
CA ASP A 109 -2.71 -7.78 -21.62
C ASP A 109 -2.44 -7.06 -20.30
N ARG A 110 -2.63 -5.74 -20.32
CA ARG A 110 -2.55 -4.82 -19.18
C ARG A 110 -2.86 -5.57 -17.90
N ALA A 111 -1.81 -5.81 -17.09
CA ALA A 111 -1.96 -6.40 -15.78
C ALA A 111 -3.07 -5.62 -15.08
N ALA A 112 -4.22 -6.28 -14.87
CA ALA A 112 -5.20 -5.81 -13.91
C ALA A 112 -4.41 -5.47 -12.64
N PRO A 113 -4.75 -4.39 -11.92
CA PRO A 113 -4.13 -4.17 -10.63
C PRO A 113 -4.52 -5.37 -9.75
N GLY A 114 -3.64 -6.38 -9.75
CA GLY A 114 -3.73 -7.51 -8.86
C GLY A 114 -3.74 -6.99 -7.43
N HIS A 115 -4.20 -7.83 -6.52
CA HIS A 115 -4.24 -7.59 -5.09
C HIS A 115 -2.99 -6.82 -4.63
N MET A 116 -3.15 -5.51 -4.41
CA MET A 116 -2.08 -4.62 -3.99
C MET A 116 -1.99 -4.69 -2.48
N ASP A 117 -0.77 -4.74 -1.92
CA ASP A 117 -0.58 -4.76 -0.48
C ASP A 117 -1.22 -3.49 0.15
N PRO A 118 -2.31 -3.63 0.94
CA PRO A 118 -3.01 -2.49 1.52
C PRO A 118 -2.12 -1.69 2.47
N GLU A 119 -1.08 -2.31 3.04
CA GLU A 119 -0.14 -1.61 3.91
C GLU A 119 0.75 -0.63 3.13
N ILE A 120 1.19 -1.01 1.91
CA ILE A 120 1.93 -0.12 1.02
C ILE A 120 1.03 1.03 0.54
N LEU A 121 -0.23 0.73 0.20
CA LEU A 121 -1.20 1.75 -0.20
C LEU A 121 -1.45 2.78 0.91
N LEU A 122 -1.69 2.30 2.14
CA LEU A 122 -1.85 3.17 3.30
C LEU A 122 -0.60 4.02 3.56
N GLN A 123 0.59 3.43 3.40
CA GLN A 123 1.84 4.16 3.59
C GLN A 123 1.98 5.28 2.55
N ILE A 124 1.73 5.00 1.27
CA ILE A 124 1.74 6.02 0.21
C ILE A 124 0.72 7.14 0.51
N ALA A 125 -0.50 6.78 0.90
CA ALA A 125 -1.54 7.74 1.24
C ALA A 125 -1.11 8.66 2.39
N SER A 126 -0.50 8.09 3.43
CA SER A 126 0.02 8.85 4.57
C SER A 126 1.14 9.83 4.19
N MET A 127 1.98 9.46 3.22
CA MET A 127 3.03 10.36 2.70
C MET A 127 2.43 11.52 1.89
N TYR A 128 1.36 11.29 1.13
CA TYR A 128 0.64 12.35 0.41
C TYR A 128 -0.11 13.28 1.37
N ASP A 129 -0.71 12.73 2.43
CA ASP A 129 -1.33 13.51 3.51
C ASP A 129 -0.29 14.43 4.20
N ASN A 130 0.93 13.93 4.46
CA ASN A 130 2.04 14.73 4.98
C ASN A 130 2.52 15.82 4.01
N LEU A 131 2.29 15.67 2.70
CA LEU A 131 2.61 16.66 1.68
C LEU A 131 1.47 17.65 1.43
N ASP A 132 0.35 17.52 2.13
CA ASP A 132 -0.88 18.31 1.95
C ASP A 132 -1.50 18.11 0.54
N GLU A 133 -1.17 16.99 -0.12
CA GLU A 133 -1.70 16.55 -1.41
C GLU A 133 -2.93 15.64 -1.15
N VAL A 134 -4.02 16.28 -0.71
CA VAL A 134 -5.20 15.60 -0.15
C VAL A 134 -5.96 14.78 -1.19
N ASP A 135 -5.99 15.22 -2.44
CA ASP A 135 -6.69 14.52 -3.53
C ASP A 135 -6.00 13.18 -3.85
N GLU A 136 -4.67 13.18 -3.92
CA GLU A 136 -3.85 11.98 -4.08
C GLU A 136 -3.98 11.08 -2.86
N ALA A 137 -3.91 11.62 -1.65
CA ALA A 137 -4.09 10.86 -0.41
C ALA A 137 -5.44 10.13 -0.42
N LYS A 138 -6.52 10.84 -0.77
CA LYS A 138 -7.87 10.27 -0.88
C LYS A 138 -7.92 9.12 -1.88
N ALA A 139 -7.38 9.30 -3.08
CA ALA A 139 -7.37 8.27 -4.11
C ALA A 139 -6.67 6.98 -3.63
N TYR A 140 -5.54 7.09 -2.93
CA TYR A 140 -4.84 5.94 -2.36
C TYR A 140 -5.59 5.30 -1.18
N MET A 141 -6.29 6.10 -0.36
CA MET A 141 -7.13 5.56 0.73
C MET A 141 -8.34 4.79 0.19
N GLU A 142 -9.01 5.29 -0.85
CA GLU A 142 -10.11 4.59 -1.54
C GLU A 142 -9.62 3.30 -2.18
N LEU A 143 -8.44 3.34 -2.83
CA LEU A 143 -7.82 2.15 -3.42
C LEU A 143 -7.45 1.09 -2.36
N CYS A 144 -7.08 1.52 -1.16
CA CYS A 144 -6.78 0.66 -0.02
C CYS A 144 -8.05 -0.07 0.46
N VAL A 145 -9.14 0.67 0.70
CA VAL A 145 -10.44 0.09 1.10
C VAL A 145 -10.98 -0.84 0.01
N ALA A 146 -10.80 -0.50 -1.27
CA ALA A 146 -11.22 -1.37 -2.38
C ALA A 146 -10.51 -2.74 -2.43
N GLN A 147 -9.35 -2.91 -1.76
CA GLN A 147 -8.69 -4.22 -1.65
C GLN A 147 -9.48 -5.22 -0.81
N GLU A 148 -10.34 -4.76 0.11
CA GLU A 148 -11.09 -5.62 1.03
C GLU A 148 -12.11 -6.49 0.30
N ASP A 149 -12.77 -5.92 -0.71
CA ASP A 149 -13.86 -6.55 -1.45
C ASP A 149 -13.38 -7.30 -2.71
N GLY A 150 -12.10 -7.21 -3.06
CA GLY A 150 -11.56 -7.74 -4.33
C GLY A 150 -12.16 -7.11 -5.59
N SER A 151 -12.94 -6.04 -5.44
CA SER A 151 -13.78 -5.43 -6.48
C SER A 151 -13.03 -4.37 -7.31
N LEU A 152 -11.84 -4.72 -7.80
CA LEU A 152 -11.11 -3.87 -8.76
C LEU A 152 -11.40 -4.24 -10.22
N GLY A 153 -12.30 -5.20 -10.47
CA GLY A 153 -12.56 -5.75 -11.81
C GLY A 153 -13.30 -4.81 -12.77
N ASP A 154 -14.22 -3.96 -12.31
CA ASP A 154 -15.21 -3.35 -13.23
C ASP A 154 -15.19 -1.81 -13.35
N ASN A 155 -14.67 -1.06 -12.37
CA ASN A 155 -14.97 0.39 -12.29
C ASN A 155 -13.83 1.37 -12.65
N LEU A 156 -12.66 0.89 -13.07
CA LEU A 156 -11.52 1.77 -13.43
C LEU A 156 -11.31 1.97 -14.93
N GLY A 157 -12.23 1.47 -15.77
CA GLY A 157 -12.18 1.67 -17.22
C GLY A 157 -12.33 3.14 -17.67
N ASP A 158 -12.87 4.02 -16.82
CA ASP A 158 -13.31 5.36 -17.25
C ASP A 158 -12.50 6.54 -16.68
N SER A 159 -11.64 6.32 -15.68
CA SER A 159 -10.94 7.43 -14.97
C SER A 159 -9.46 7.60 -15.34
N VAL A 160 -8.89 6.72 -16.16
CA VAL A 160 -7.50 6.84 -16.64
C VAL A 160 -7.46 6.82 -18.17
N ALA A 161 -8.18 7.75 -18.79
CA ALA A 161 -7.96 8.12 -20.18
C ALA A 161 -6.69 8.98 -20.28
N ILE A 162 -5.53 8.32 -20.30
CA ILE A 162 -4.34 8.93 -20.90
C ILE A 162 -4.62 8.96 -22.41
N HIS A 163 -5.08 10.10 -22.90
CA HIS A 163 -5.30 10.36 -24.32
C HIS A 163 -4.01 10.03 -25.09
N ASN A 164 -4.07 8.97 -25.88
CA ASN A 164 -3.16 8.77 -27.00
C ASN A 164 -4.03 8.46 -28.22
N ASP A 165 -4.05 9.42 -29.14
CA ASP A 165 -4.85 9.38 -30.34
C ASP A 165 -4.45 8.25 -31.31
N SER A 166 -5.44 7.83 -32.10
CA SER A 166 -5.38 7.19 -33.44
C SER A 166 -5.57 5.65 -33.54
N PRO A 167 -6.19 5.18 -34.64
CA PRO A 167 -7.49 4.50 -34.53
C PRO A 167 -7.56 3.09 -35.15
N GLY A 168 -8.63 2.38 -34.81
CA GLY A 168 -9.32 1.46 -35.73
C GLY A 168 -9.04 -0.04 -35.53
N GLY A 169 -10.12 -0.79 -35.28
CA GLY A 169 -10.11 -2.24 -35.33
C GLY A 169 -11.33 -2.85 -34.64
N ALA A 170 -12.46 -2.89 -35.35
CA ALA A 170 -13.67 -3.58 -34.92
C ALA A 170 -13.47 -5.10 -35.01
N SER A 171 -13.88 -5.82 -33.97
CA SER A 171 -14.36 -7.20 -34.08
C SER A 171 -15.27 -7.49 -32.90
N ASP A 172 -16.56 -7.65 -33.23
CA ASP A 172 -17.59 -8.24 -32.39
C ASP A 172 -17.18 -9.66 -31.98
N ASP A 173 -17.28 -9.98 -30.69
CA ASP A 173 -17.52 -11.34 -30.22
C ASP A 173 -18.26 -11.25 -28.87
N GLU A 174 -19.57 -11.47 -28.94
CA GLU A 174 -20.42 -11.77 -27.80
C GLU A 174 -20.04 -13.16 -27.26
N ASP A 175 -19.53 -13.25 -26.03
CA ASP A 175 -19.58 -14.50 -25.27
C ASP A 175 -19.92 -14.21 -23.81
N GLY A 176 -21.20 -14.49 -23.50
CA GLY A 176 -21.74 -14.48 -22.15
C GLY A 176 -21.23 -15.68 -21.37
N GLY A 177 -20.06 -15.53 -20.77
CA GLY A 177 -19.53 -16.45 -19.77
C GLY A 177 -19.50 -15.77 -18.40
N GLU A 178 -20.48 -16.08 -17.55
CA GLU A 178 -20.44 -15.81 -16.11
C GLU A 178 -19.17 -16.44 -15.51
N ARG A 179 -18.07 -15.69 -15.51
CA ARG A 179 -16.90 -16.00 -14.70
C ARG A 179 -17.21 -15.62 -13.27
N ASN A 180 -17.71 -16.59 -12.52
CA ASN A 180 -17.70 -16.59 -11.07
C ASN A 180 -16.23 -16.63 -10.60
N GLY A 181 -15.54 -15.50 -10.73
CA GLY A 181 -14.18 -15.28 -10.25
C GLY A 181 -14.27 -14.77 -8.82
N GLY A 182 -14.23 -15.70 -7.87
CA GLY A 182 -14.00 -15.36 -6.46
C GLY A 182 -12.64 -14.69 -6.33
N GLY A 183 -12.60 -13.36 -6.43
CA GLY A 183 -11.47 -12.57 -6.00
C GLY A 183 -11.46 -12.59 -4.48
N ASP A 184 -10.58 -13.40 -3.89
CA ASP A 184 -10.25 -13.32 -2.46
C ASP A 184 -9.69 -11.91 -2.19
N GLY A 185 -10.55 -10.99 -1.78
CA GLY A 185 -10.12 -9.71 -1.22
C GLY A 185 -9.28 -9.94 0.04
N THR A 186 -8.51 -8.95 0.47
CA THR A 186 -7.66 -9.04 1.68
C THR A 186 -8.46 -9.33 2.96
N GLY A 187 -9.79 -9.17 2.90
CA GLY A 187 -10.64 -8.97 4.06
C GLY A 187 -10.29 -7.66 4.76
N VAL A 188 -10.98 -7.39 5.87
CA VAL A 188 -10.72 -6.21 6.69
C VAL A 188 -9.37 -6.37 7.39
N THR A 189 -8.43 -5.48 7.08
CA THR A 189 -7.11 -5.42 7.72
C THR A 189 -6.98 -4.16 8.57
N ALA A 190 -5.94 -4.10 9.41
CA ALA A 190 -5.63 -2.88 10.15
C ALA A 190 -5.31 -1.70 9.21
N ALA A 191 -4.74 -1.97 8.03
CA ALA A 191 -4.40 -0.94 7.06
C ALA A 191 -5.66 -0.34 6.41
N THR A 192 -6.59 -1.19 5.99
CA THR A 192 -7.83 -0.77 5.35
C THR A 192 -8.79 -0.11 6.35
N SER A 193 -8.80 -0.56 7.61
CA SER A 193 -9.53 0.11 8.69
C SER A 193 -9.02 1.53 8.96
N LYS A 194 -7.70 1.73 8.99
CA LYS A 194 -7.09 3.07 9.12
C LYS A 194 -7.43 3.96 7.92
N ALA A 195 -7.42 3.40 6.71
CA ALA A 195 -7.82 4.12 5.50
C ALA A 195 -9.29 4.55 5.55
N ARG A 196 -10.19 3.63 5.95
CA ARG A 196 -11.62 3.90 6.14
C ARG A 196 -11.86 4.99 7.18
N MET A 197 -11.13 4.95 8.29
CA MET A 197 -11.21 5.97 9.33
C MET A 197 -10.75 7.34 8.81
N TRP A 198 -9.65 7.40 8.04
CA TRP A 198 -9.23 8.65 7.40
C TRP A 198 -10.29 9.19 6.44
N LEU A 199 -10.90 8.32 5.61
CA LEU A 199 -11.99 8.71 4.69
C LEU A 199 -13.22 9.22 5.43
N ALA A 200 -13.60 8.60 6.55
CA ALA A 200 -14.72 9.06 7.38
C ALA A 200 -14.45 10.48 7.93
N ARG A 201 -13.23 10.75 8.42
CA ARG A 201 -12.83 12.11 8.85
C ARG A 201 -12.81 13.09 7.69
N PHE A 202 -12.30 12.69 6.53
CA PHE A 202 -12.26 13.53 5.34
C PHE A 202 -13.67 13.91 4.88
N ALA A 203 -14.61 12.96 4.87
CA ALA A 203 -16.01 13.19 4.56
C ALA A 203 -16.68 14.17 5.56
N MET A 204 -16.39 14.03 6.87
CA MET A 204 -16.83 14.99 7.89
C MET A 204 -16.32 16.41 7.64
N ARG A 205 -15.07 16.57 7.21
CA ARG A 205 -14.50 17.87 6.85
C ARG A 205 -15.08 18.44 5.56
N SER A 206 -15.42 17.57 4.61
CA SER A 206 -15.97 17.94 3.30
C SER A 206 -17.47 18.24 3.33
N GLY A 207 -18.14 17.97 4.46
CA GLY A 207 -19.58 18.19 4.64
C GLY A 207 -20.46 17.05 4.15
N ASP A 208 -19.88 15.93 3.70
CA ASP A 208 -20.61 14.73 3.32
C ASP A 208 -20.82 13.83 4.55
N TYR A 209 -21.79 14.23 5.37
CA TYR A 209 -22.11 13.54 6.61
C TYR A 209 -22.74 12.17 6.38
N THR A 210 -23.35 11.95 5.20
CA THR A 210 -23.94 10.67 4.84
C THR A 210 -22.90 9.59 4.63
N THR A 211 -21.85 9.87 3.85
CA THR A 211 -20.76 8.91 3.64
C THR A 211 -19.93 8.73 4.91
N ALA A 212 -19.69 9.80 5.67
CA ALA A 212 -19.03 9.72 6.97
C ALA A 212 -19.74 8.77 7.94
N ASN A 213 -21.07 8.89 8.07
CA ASN A 213 -21.87 8.02 8.95
C ASN A 213 -21.87 6.56 8.48
N ARG A 214 -21.91 6.32 7.17
CA ARG A 214 -21.80 4.96 6.60
C ARG A 214 -20.45 4.32 6.96
N LEU A 215 -19.35 4.98 6.63
CA LEU A 215 -17.99 4.48 6.88
C LEU A 215 -17.72 4.25 8.38
N ALA A 216 -18.20 5.16 9.24
CA ALA A 216 -18.07 5.01 10.69
C ALA A 216 -18.93 3.86 11.25
N THR A 217 -20.09 3.59 10.64
CA THR A 217 -20.91 2.42 11.00
C THR A 217 -20.21 1.11 10.63
N GLU A 218 -19.59 1.05 9.45
CA GLU A 218 -18.77 -0.10 9.02
C GLU A 218 -17.61 -0.34 9.99
N LEU A 219 -16.87 0.71 10.38
CA LEU A 219 -15.81 0.59 11.40
C LEU A 219 -16.29 0.00 12.73
N CYS A 220 -17.50 0.38 13.17
CA CYS A 220 -18.09 -0.17 14.38
C CYS A 220 -18.43 -1.67 14.25
N GLN A 221 -18.84 -2.11 13.06
CA GLN A 221 -19.12 -3.53 12.78
C GLN A 221 -17.83 -4.35 12.75
N ASP A 222 -16.75 -3.79 12.20
CA ASP A 222 -15.43 -4.41 12.12
C ASP A 222 -14.72 -4.49 13.50
N GLY A 223 -15.24 -3.79 14.51
CA GLY A 223 -14.69 -3.78 15.87
C GLY A 223 -13.39 -2.98 16.00
N GLN A 224 -13.05 -2.14 15.02
CA GLN A 224 -11.84 -1.31 15.00
C GLN A 224 -12.16 0.11 15.46
N ASP A 225 -11.36 0.64 16.39
CA ASP A 225 -11.47 2.02 16.91
C ASP A 225 -12.92 2.46 17.23
N VAL A 226 -13.68 1.54 17.84
CA VAL A 226 -15.14 1.65 18.03
C VAL A 226 -15.57 2.92 18.77
N GLU A 227 -14.75 3.40 19.71
CA GLU A 227 -15.03 4.65 20.44
C GLU A 227 -14.98 5.87 19.52
N GLU A 228 -13.95 5.93 18.67
CA GLU A 228 -13.75 7.01 17.73
C GLU A 228 -14.80 6.98 16.61
N ALA A 229 -15.10 5.79 16.10
CA ALA A 229 -16.16 5.58 15.11
C ALA A 229 -17.54 6.00 15.66
N LYS A 230 -17.87 5.66 16.91
CA LYS A 230 -19.11 6.11 17.56
C LYS A 230 -19.17 7.63 17.74
N ALA A 231 -18.03 8.27 18.07
CA ALA A 231 -17.96 9.72 18.17
C ALA A 231 -18.26 10.39 16.82
N LEU A 232 -17.68 9.87 15.73
CA LEU A 232 -17.95 10.33 14.36
C LEU A 232 -19.42 10.15 13.96
N ILE A 233 -20.03 9.00 14.28
CA ILE A 233 -21.46 8.75 14.01
C ILE A 233 -22.34 9.80 14.73
N ARG A 234 -22.05 10.07 16.01
CA ARG A 234 -22.82 11.05 16.79
C ARG A 234 -22.69 12.45 16.19
N GLU A 235 -21.48 12.84 15.81
CA GLU A 235 -21.22 14.15 15.21
C GLU A 235 -21.87 14.28 13.82
N ALA A 236 -21.77 13.25 12.97
CA ALA A 236 -22.39 13.24 11.65
C ALA A 236 -23.92 13.37 11.74
N ARG A 237 -24.56 12.62 12.66
CA ARG A 237 -26.02 12.70 12.90
C ARG A 237 -26.45 14.06 13.42
N ALA A 238 -25.71 14.64 14.36
CA ALA A 238 -26.01 15.97 14.89
C ALA A 238 -25.97 17.06 13.82
N ARG A 239 -25.16 16.89 12.77
CA ARG A 239 -25.08 17.82 11.63
C ARG A 239 -26.11 17.54 10.54
N LEU A 240 -26.62 16.31 10.44
CA LEU A 240 -27.69 15.91 9.52
C LEU A 240 -29.08 16.34 10.00
N ASP A 241 -29.35 16.20 11.31
CA ASP A 241 -30.62 16.55 11.94
C ASP A 241 -30.41 17.62 13.03
N PRO A 242 -30.28 18.92 12.67
CA PRO A 242 -30.11 19.99 13.65
C PRO A 242 -31.33 20.16 14.58
N ASP A 243 -32.50 19.65 14.20
CA ASP A 243 -33.77 19.82 14.92
C ASP A 243 -33.99 18.85 16.10
N GLN A 244 -33.18 17.80 16.27
CA GLN A 244 -33.29 16.86 17.41
C GLN A 244 -32.36 17.17 18.59
N ALA A 245 -31.46 18.15 18.46
CA ALA A 245 -30.48 18.48 19.50
C ALA A 245 -30.98 19.57 20.49
N GLY A 246 -32.23 20.01 20.35
CA GLY A 246 -32.79 21.15 21.09
C GLY A 246 -34.23 20.95 21.57
N ASP A 247 -34.54 19.82 22.21
CA ASP A 247 -35.73 19.66 23.06
C ASP A 247 -35.37 18.90 24.34
#